data_AF-A0A1R3XHF7-F1
#
_entry.id   AF-A0A1R3XHF7-F1
#
_cell.length_a   1.000
_cell.length_b   1.000
_cell.length_c   1.000
_cell.angle_alpha   90.00
_cell.angle_beta   90.00
_cell.angle_gamma   90.00
#
_symmetry.space_group_name_H-M   'P 1'
#
loop_
_entity.id
_entity.type
_entity.pdbx_description
1 polymer ?
#
loop_
_entity_poly.entity_id
_entity_poly.type
_entity_poly.pdbx_seq_one_letter_code
_entity_poly.pdbx_strand_id
1 'polypeptide(L)'
;MLQTFTLQLKQTASDLWAFLKTPKDEPATLDSSSSKFRILLYVLLIDVLLVFALTGIKGLVELIGWHTGNTHAVLEFMRSFPVWAFLLLGVLIVPFLEELVFRYGLRFKSGYMVLLAFAVAIALGVVAYSLVPLEGAIGAWIILGMAMVLYGLNGEAVTGFLEKIWRKVYAVFFYLMAFAFGLIHITNFTDFDYASAAVLLIPILVAPQIVGGMLMGYMRVKHGFRWGYFLHASHNALFFGLALAFMGTLEEKLQIQNESYTLQVEEHMRHDQTAIASKFIGPDSIGFENQKLHDVILALLDKEESLVELDKKKHQYTAIDLRFKAHNPSEDVIESKQQVLEQLQQVYKFEVTYRSQKRDAWDVAVADADLLATHYVADLGRSTVQYNEEEITFENVTLGELVGAVEKNFKVGLISDRKLLELGKYDFKLPKNDFEQAKEDLKTKYGILLQSRMELADLAVVSFK
;
A
#
# COMPACT_ATOMS: atom_id res chain seq x y z
N MET A 1 -9.91 44.96 1.40
CA MET A 1 -9.85 43.52 1.01
C MET A 1 -10.11 42.61 2.21
N LEU A 2 -9.29 42.68 3.28
CA LEU A 2 -9.46 41.82 4.46
C LEU A 2 -10.81 41.99 5.19
N GLN A 3 -11.27 43.23 5.39
CA GLN A 3 -12.58 43.49 6.03
C GLN A 3 -13.76 42.86 5.25
N THR A 4 -13.75 42.99 3.92
CA THR A 4 -14.77 42.39 3.04
C THR A 4 -14.74 40.86 3.11
N PHE A 5 -13.55 40.26 3.12
CA PHE A 5 -13.37 38.82 3.28
C PHE A 5 -13.95 38.34 4.61
N THR A 6 -13.58 38.97 5.73
CA THR A 6 -14.05 38.57 7.06
C THR A 6 -15.57 38.71 7.19
N LEU A 7 -16.15 39.78 6.62
CA LEU A 7 -17.60 39.97 6.61
C LEU A 7 -18.32 38.85 5.84
N GLN A 8 -17.81 38.49 4.65
CA GLN A 8 -18.39 37.44 3.82
C GLN A 8 -18.23 36.03 4.42
N LEU A 9 -17.09 35.75 5.04
CA LEU A 9 -16.87 34.51 5.78
C LEU A 9 -17.83 34.40 6.97
N LYS A 10 -17.99 35.47 7.75
CA LYS A 10 -18.93 35.51 8.88
C LYS A 10 -20.38 35.34 8.43
N GLN A 11 -20.76 35.98 7.33
CA GLN A 11 -22.09 35.81 6.75
C GLN A 11 -22.32 34.36 6.31
N THR A 12 -21.36 33.77 5.58
CA THR A 12 -21.44 32.37 5.13
C THR A 12 -21.56 31.41 6.31
N ALA A 13 -20.76 31.60 7.37
CA ALA A 13 -20.84 30.80 8.59
C ALA A 13 -22.20 30.96 9.30
N SER A 14 -22.76 32.18 9.33
CA SER A 14 -24.08 32.44 9.90
C SER A 14 -25.19 31.74 9.10
N ASP A 15 -25.14 31.80 7.77
CA ASP A 15 -26.13 31.18 6.88
C ASP A 15 -26.05 29.64 6.96
N LEU A 16 -24.84 29.10 7.00
CA LEU A 16 -24.57 27.70 7.25
C LEU A 16 -25.16 27.26 8.61
N TRP A 17 -24.86 27.98 9.68
CA TRP A 17 -25.38 27.68 11.02
C TRP A 17 -26.90 27.75 11.08
N ALA A 18 -27.50 28.78 10.48
CA ALA A 18 -28.95 28.93 10.42
C ALA A 18 -29.61 27.75 9.68
N PHE A 19 -29.00 27.30 8.58
CA PHE A 19 -29.44 26.10 7.88
C PHE A 19 -29.26 24.84 8.72
N LEU A 20 -28.08 24.62 9.32
CA LEU A 20 -27.79 23.44 10.14
C LEU A 20 -28.58 23.41 11.45
N LYS A 21 -29.23 24.50 11.87
CA LYS A 21 -30.15 24.49 13.01
C LYS A 21 -31.57 24.04 12.62
N THR A 22 -32.01 24.43 11.42
CA THR A 22 -33.33 24.13 10.90
C THR A 22 -33.24 23.87 9.39
N PRO A 23 -32.71 22.71 8.97
CA PRO A 23 -32.52 22.42 7.56
C PRO A 23 -33.88 22.32 6.87
N LYS A 24 -33.99 22.95 5.70
CA LYS A 24 -35.18 22.91 4.83
C LYS A 24 -34.77 22.67 3.38
N ASP A 25 -35.61 21.98 2.63
CA ASP A 25 -35.43 21.68 1.21
C ASP A 25 -35.65 22.92 0.31
N GLU A 26 -34.94 24.01 0.59
CA GLU A 26 -35.13 25.30 -0.05
C GLU A 26 -33.81 25.76 -0.65
N PRO A 27 -33.73 25.95 -1.99
CA PRO A 27 -32.52 26.46 -2.60
C PRO A 27 -32.34 27.92 -2.20
N ALA A 28 -31.10 28.41 -2.22
CA ALA A 28 -30.85 29.84 -2.12
C ALA A 28 -31.50 30.57 -3.31
N THR A 29 -31.86 31.84 -3.12
CA THR A 29 -32.28 32.69 -4.24
C THR A 29 -31.19 32.73 -5.32
N LEU A 30 -31.58 32.95 -6.58
CA LEU A 30 -30.71 32.78 -7.75
C LEU A 30 -29.37 33.55 -7.62
N ASP A 31 -28.35 32.83 -7.19
CA ASP A 31 -26.98 33.34 -7.09
C ASP A 31 -26.22 33.08 -8.39
N SER A 32 -25.45 34.07 -8.83
CA SER A 32 -24.49 33.89 -9.92
C SER A 32 -23.48 32.76 -9.61
N SER A 33 -22.95 32.09 -10.64
CA SER A 33 -21.92 31.06 -10.45
C SER A 33 -20.68 31.60 -9.73
N SER A 34 -20.35 32.88 -9.90
CA SER A 34 -19.24 33.54 -9.19
C SER A 34 -19.50 33.64 -7.69
N SER A 35 -20.73 34.03 -7.29
CA SER A 35 -21.13 34.07 -5.88
C SER A 35 -21.06 32.68 -5.25
N LYS A 36 -21.57 31.65 -5.95
CA LYS A 36 -21.53 30.26 -5.48
C LYS A 36 -20.10 29.72 -5.32
N PHE A 37 -19.20 30.07 -6.25
CA PHE A 37 -17.79 29.70 -6.13
C PHE A 37 -17.14 30.35 -4.91
N ARG A 38 -17.42 31.62 -4.61
CA ARG A 38 -16.92 32.28 -3.39
C ARG A 38 -17.45 31.61 -2.13
N ILE A 39 -18.75 31.31 -2.09
CA ILE A 39 -19.36 30.57 -0.97
C ILE A 39 -18.68 29.20 -0.81
N LEU A 40 -18.43 28.47 -1.90
CA LEU A 40 -17.69 27.21 -1.86
C LEU A 40 -16.33 27.38 -1.21
N LEU A 41 -15.54 28.40 -1.57
CA LEU A 41 -14.23 28.65 -0.95
C LEU A 41 -14.34 28.96 0.55
N TYR A 42 -15.35 29.72 0.98
CA TYR A 42 -15.58 29.99 2.40
C TYR A 42 -16.02 28.74 3.17
N VAL A 43 -16.91 27.94 2.59
CA VAL A 43 -17.35 26.67 3.19
C VAL A 43 -16.18 25.68 3.25
N LEU A 44 -15.34 25.61 2.21
CA LEU A 44 -14.10 24.80 2.22
C LEU A 44 -13.14 25.25 3.31
N LEU A 45 -12.98 26.56 3.52
CA LEU A 45 -12.15 27.06 4.62
C LEU A 45 -12.71 26.65 5.99
N ILE A 46 -14.02 26.78 6.20
CA ILE A 46 -14.70 26.34 7.43
C ILE A 46 -14.53 24.84 7.63
N ASP A 47 -14.74 24.05 6.58
CA ASP A 47 -14.58 22.61 6.54
C ASP A 47 -13.17 22.19 6.98
N VAL A 48 -12.14 22.77 6.38
CA VAL A 48 -10.74 22.51 6.74
C VAL A 48 -10.46 22.81 8.21
N LEU A 49 -10.94 23.95 8.72
CA LEU A 49 -10.76 24.32 10.13
C LEU A 49 -11.44 23.33 11.07
N LEU A 50 -12.66 22.89 10.74
CA LEU A 50 -13.41 21.91 11.54
C LEU A 50 -12.77 20.53 11.49
N VAL A 51 -12.38 20.07 10.29
CA VAL A 51 -11.70 18.78 10.10
C VAL A 51 -10.37 18.74 10.84
N PHE A 52 -9.59 19.83 10.78
CA PHE A 52 -8.34 19.94 11.54
C PHE A 52 -8.58 19.87 13.05
N ALA A 53 -9.58 20.61 13.56
CA ALA A 53 -9.94 20.57 14.98
C ALA A 53 -10.39 19.17 15.43
N LEU A 54 -11.26 18.51 14.65
CA LEU A 54 -11.76 17.16 14.95
C LEU A 54 -10.67 16.09 14.82
N THR A 55 -9.74 16.25 13.87
CA THR A 55 -8.59 15.35 13.72
C THR A 55 -7.61 15.52 14.88
N GLY A 56 -7.41 16.75 15.37
CA GLY A 56 -6.64 17.01 16.60
C GLY A 56 -7.22 16.27 17.82
N ILE A 57 -8.55 16.19 17.95
CA ILE A 57 -9.20 15.40 19.00
C ILE A 57 -8.87 13.91 18.85
N LYS A 58 -8.82 13.37 17.63
CA LYS A 58 -8.40 11.98 17.40
C LYS A 58 -6.96 11.75 17.85
N GLY A 59 -6.04 12.66 17.53
CA GLY A 59 -4.65 12.57 17.98
C GLY A 59 -4.52 12.56 19.50
N LEU A 60 -5.39 13.28 20.23
CA LEU A 60 -5.45 13.20 21.69
C LEU A 60 -5.96 11.85 22.20
N VAL A 61 -6.96 11.26 21.53
CA VAL A 61 -7.49 9.91 21.86
C VAL A 61 -6.41 8.84 21.66
N GLU A 62 -5.59 8.99 20.62
CA GLU A 62 -4.46 8.11 20.35
C GLU A 62 -3.35 8.27 21.39
N LEU A 63 -3.03 9.51 21.78
CA LEU A 63 -2.02 9.80 22.80
C LEU A 63 -2.33 9.16 24.16
N ILE A 64 -3.61 9.08 24.55
CA ILE A 64 -4.03 8.44 25.80
C ILE A 64 -4.12 6.90 25.70
N GLY A 65 -3.72 6.32 24.57
CA GLY A 65 -3.65 4.87 24.35
C GLY A 65 -5.01 4.19 24.18
N TRP A 66 -6.09 4.96 23.95
CA TRP A 66 -7.43 4.40 23.77
C TRP A 66 -7.67 3.87 22.36
N HIS A 67 -6.82 4.23 21.40
CA HIS A 67 -6.76 3.68 20.05
C HIS A 67 -5.34 3.80 19.52
N THR A 68 -4.73 2.70 19.08
CA THR A 68 -3.46 2.70 18.32
C THR A 68 -3.80 2.48 16.86
N GLY A 69 -4.07 3.57 16.15
CA GLY A 69 -4.66 3.53 14.81
C GLY A 69 -3.62 3.64 13.73
N ASN A 70 -2.87 2.58 13.46
CA ASN A 70 -2.09 2.53 12.21
C ASN A 70 -3.08 2.50 11.04
N THR A 71 -3.32 3.66 10.44
CA THR A 71 -4.34 3.81 9.41
C THR A 71 -3.79 3.32 8.07
N HIS A 72 -4.32 2.21 7.58
CA HIS A 72 -3.77 1.54 6.40
C HIS A 72 -4.66 1.56 5.15
N ALA A 73 -5.98 1.74 5.22
CA ALA A 73 -6.82 1.57 4.03
C ALA A 73 -6.56 2.62 2.92
N VAL A 74 -6.58 3.92 3.26
CA VAL A 74 -6.33 4.99 2.28
C VAL A 74 -4.87 4.94 1.81
N LEU A 75 -3.94 4.65 2.71
CA LEU A 75 -2.52 4.54 2.39
C LEU A 75 -2.21 3.34 1.49
N GLU A 76 -2.78 2.17 1.77
CA GLU A 76 -2.69 0.97 0.93
C GLU A 76 -3.32 1.21 -0.44
N PHE A 77 -4.48 1.88 -0.47
CA PHE A 77 -5.10 2.30 -1.72
C PHE A 77 -4.19 3.24 -2.51
N MET A 78 -3.54 4.21 -1.85
CA MET A 78 -2.54 5.10 -2.47
C MET A 78 -1.31 4.35 -3.02
N ARG A 79 -0.86 3.29 -2.32
CA ARG A 79 0.27 2.45 -2.74
C ARG A 79 -0.09 1.51 -3.89
N SER A 80 -1.36 1.14 -3.99
CA SER A 80 -1.88 0.21 -5.01
C SER A 80 -1.98 0.82 -6.41
N PHE A 81 -1.96 2.16 -6.53
CA PHE A 81 -2.16 2.85 -7.80
C PHE A 81 -1.08 3.94 -8.07
N PRO A 82 -0.77 4.22 -9.36
CA PRO A 82 -0.04 5.43 -9.74
C PRO A 82 -0.71 6.70 -9.20
N VAL A 83 0.05 7.76 -8.89
CA VAL A 83 -0.49 9.01 -8.27
C VAL A 83 -1.68 9.55 -9.05
N TRP A 84 -1.56 9.63 -10.38
CA TRP A 84 -2.61 10.17 -11.23
C TRP A 84 -3.90 9.35 -11.16
N ALA A 85 -3.79 8.02 -11.05
CA ALA A 85 -4.94 7.12 -10.96
C ALA A 85 -5.59 7.20 -9.58
N PHE A 86 -4.77 7.23 -8.52
CA PHE A 86 -5.24 7.47 -7.17
C PHE A 86 -5.98 8.81 -7.06
N LEU A 87 -5.41 9.90 -7.60
CA LEU A 87 -6.06 11.21 -7.58
C LEU A 87 -7.34 11.22 -8.43
N LEU A 88 -7.33 10.64 -9.63
CA LEU A 88 -8.54 10.52 -10.46
C LEU A 88 -9.66 9.81 -9.70
N LEU A 89 -9.36 8.67 -9.08
CA LEU A 89 -10.35 7.89 -8.33
C LEU A 89 -10.78 8.60 -7.05
N GLY A 90 -9.83 8.95 -6.18
CA GLY A 90 -10.09 9.49 -4.85
C GLY A 90 -10.61 10.93 -4.84
N VAL A 91 -10.28 11.75 -5.84
CA VAL A 91 -10.71 13.16 -5.89
C VAL A 91 -11.95 13.35 -6.74
N LEU A 92 -12.12 12.56 -7.81
CA LEU A 92 -13.20 12.78 -8.78
C LEU A 92 -14.24 11.65 -8.75
N ILE A 93 -13.83 10.40 -9.01
CA ILE A 93 -14.78 9.31 -9.23
C ILE A 93 -15.50 8.90 -7.95
N VAL A 94 -14.76 8.58 -6.89
CA VAL A 94 -15.33 8.14 -5.61
C VAL A 94 -16.23 9.23 -5.00
N PRO A 95 -15.78 10.51 -4.87
CA PRO A 95 -16.65 11.58 -4.38
C PRO A 95 -17.91 11.77 -5.23
N PHE A 96 -17.83 11.62 -6.56
CA PHE A 96 -19.00 11.73 -7.42
C PHE A 96 -20.02 10.64 -7.09
N LEU A 97 -19.58 9.38 -6.94
CA LEU A 97 -20.45 8.26 -6.57
C LEU A 97 -21.06 8.46 -5.18
N GLU A 98 -20.28 8.92 -4.20
CA GLU A 98 -20.77 9.22 -2.86
C GLU A 98 -21.81 10.34 -2.86
N GLU A 99 -21.60 11.40 -3.64
CA GLU A 99 -22.59 12.47 -3.78
C GLU A 99 -23.88 11.97 -4.44
N LEU A 100 -23.79 11.06 -5.41
CA LEU A 100 -24.98 10.42 -6.00
C LEU A 100 -25.78 9.63 -4.97
N VAL A 101 -25.10 8.85 -4.13
CA VAL A 101 -25.77 8.00 -3.12
C VAL A 101 -26.36 8.83 -1.99
N PHE A 102 -25.59 9.73 -1.40
CA PHE A 102 -25.96 10.39 -0.15
C PHE A 102 -26.61 11.76 -0.35
N ARG A 103 -26.35 12.46 -1.47
CA ARG A 103 -26.75 13.87 -1.66
C ARG A 103 -27.75 14.08 -2.79
N TYR A 104 -27.86 13.15 -3.73
CA TYR A 104 -28.81 13.31 -4.83
C TYR A 104 -30.26 13.42 -4.33
N GLY A 105 -30.63 12.55 -3.38
CA GLY A 105 -31.95 12.49 -2.73
C GLY A 105 -32.26 13.59 -1.71
N LEU A 106 -31.31 14.49 -1.38
CA LEU A 106 -31.56 15.61 -0.45
C LEU A 106 -32.47 16.72 -1.02
N ARG A 107 -32.91 16.59 -2.27
CA ARG A 107 -33.85 17.50 -2.91
C ARG A 107 -35.08 16.69 -3.33
N PHE A 108 -36.26 17.12 -2.94
CA PHE A 108 -37.50 16.50 -3.40
C PHE A 108 -37.81 16.97 -4.82
N LYS A 109 -37.41 16.16 -5.79
CA LYS A 109 -37.92 16.18 -7.16
C LYS A 109 -38.26 14.75 -7.54
N SER A 110 -39.33 14.54 -8.31
CA SER A 110 -39.81 13.21 -8.71
C SER A 110 -38.66 12.28 -9.18
N GLY A 111 -37.78 12.75 -10.07
CA GLY A 111 -36.65 11.93 -10.54
C GLY A 111 -35.59 11.60 -9.48
N TYR A 112 -35.41 12.44 -8.45
CA TYR A 112 -34.41 12.21 -7.39
C TYR A 112 -34.87 11.16 -6.38
N MET A 113 -36.18 11.14 -6.10
CA MET A 113 -36.78 10.14 -5.20
C MET A 113 -36.80 8.73 -5.83
N VAL A 114 -36.96 8.63 -7.14
CA VAL A 114 -36.86 7.36 -7.88
C VAL A 114 -35.45 6.78 -7.80
N LEU A 115 -34.42 7.61 -8.02
CA LEU A 115 -33.03 7.16 -7.90
C LEU A 115 -32.71 6.71 -6.48
N LEU A 116 -33.17 7.47 -5.47
CA LEU A 116 -33.00 7.11 -4.07
C LEU A 116 -33.70 5.77 -3.74
N ALA A 117 -34.94 5.57 -4.21
CA ALA A 117 -35.66 4.32 -4.02
C ALA A 117 -34.91 3.14 -4.68
N PHE A 118 -34.34 3.35 -5.86
CA PHE A 118 -33.52 2.34 -6.53
C PHE A 118 -32.23 2.03 -5.77
N ALA A 119 -31.52 3.06 -5.28
CA ALA A 119 -30.31 2.87 -4.47
C ALA A 119 -30.61 2.11 -3.16
N VAL A 120 -31.72 2.45 -2.49
CA VAL A 120 -32.20 1.75 -1.30
C VAL A 120 -32.59 0.31 -1.64
N ALA A 121 -33.27 0.06 -2.76
CA ALA A 121 -33.62 -1.28 -3.20
C ALA A 121 -32.37 -2.14 -3.48
N ILE A 122 -31.34 -1.57 -4.11
CA ILE A 122 -30.05 -2.26 -4.30
C ILE A 122 -29.40 -2.58 -2.96
N ALA A 123 -29.31 -1.60 -2.06
CA ALA A 123 -28.71 -1.81 -0.75
C ALA A 123 -29.44 -2.90 0.05
N LEU A 124 -30.78 -2.87 0.06
CA LEU A 124 -31.61 -3.90 0.70
C LEU A 124 -31.45 -5.27 0.02
N GLY A 125 -31.32 -5.31 -1.30
CA GLY A 125 -31.07 -6.55 -2.04
C GLY A 125 -29.72 -7.18 -1.74
N VAL A 126 -28.67 -6.37 -1.58
CA VAL A 126 -27.34 -6.83 -1.16
C VAL A 126 -27.37 -7.36 0.28
N VAL A 127 -28.04 -6.65 1.19
CA VAL A 127 -28.22 -7.10 2.58
C VAL A 127 -29.07 -8.37 2.65
N ALA A 128 -30.11 -8.49 1.83
CA ALA A 128 -30.91 -9.72 1.77
C ALA A 128 -30.03 -10.91 1.32
N TYR A 129 -29.21 -10.72 0.29
CA TYR A 129 -28.28 -11.76 -0.18
C TYR A 129 -27.28 -12.22 0.90
N SER A 130 -26.87 -11.33 1.81
CA SER A 130 -25.95 -11.70 2.90
C SER A 130 -26.64 -12.33 4.11
N LEU A 131 -27.96 -12.18 4.26
CA LEU A 131 -28.71 -12.63 5.45
C LEU A 131 -29.63 -13.83 5.20
N VAL A 132 -30.10 -14.02 3.96
CA VAL A 132 -31.05 -15.09 3.61
C VAL A 132 -30.55 -15.94 2.44
N PRO A 133 -31.00 -17.21 2.33
CA PRO A 133 -30.71 -18.05 1.16
C PRO A 133 -31.12 -17.38 -0.15
N LEU A 134 -30.54 -17.86 -1.26
CA LEU A 134 -30.72 -17.28 -2.59
C LEU A 134 -32.20 -17.14 -2.99
N GLU A 135 -33.04 -18.11 -2.65
CA GLU A 135 -34.48 -18.08 -2.94
C GLU A 135 -35.18 -16.93 -2.20
N GLY A 136 -34.78 -16.68 -0.95
CA GLY A 136 -35.27 -15.56 -0.16
C GLY A 136 -34.82 -14.21 -0.72
N ALA A 137 -33.57 -14.12 -1.17
CA ALA A 137 -33.04 -12.92 -1.82
C ALA A 137 -33.77 -12.63 -3.14
N ILE A 138 -34.02 -13.64 -3.97
CA ILE A 138 -34.82 -13.52 -5.20
C ILE A 138 -36.24 -13.04 -4.88
N GLY A 139 -36.89 -13.60 -3.86
CA GLY A 139 -38.20 -13.15 -3.39
C GLY A 139 -38.21 -11.67 -2.99
N ALA A 140 -37.19 -11.21 -2.26
CA ALA A 140 -37.04 -9.81 -1.88
C ALA A 140 -36.88 -8.88 -3.11
N TRP A 141 -36.07 -9.28 -4.10
CA TRP A 141 -35.91 -8.52 -5.34
C TRP A 141 -37.21 -8.41 -6.16
N ILE A 142 -38.01 -9.49 -6.21
CA ILE A 142 -39.32 -9.47 -6.88
C ILE A 142 -40.27 -8.50 -6.17
N ILE A 143 -40.31 -8.51 -4.84
CA ILE A 143 -41.15 -7.60 -4.05
C ILE A 143 -40.73 -6.15 -4.28
N LEU A 144 -39.43 -5.86 -4.25
CA LEU A 144 -38.90 -4.52 -4.50
C LEU A 144 -39.20 -4.04 -5.93
N GLY A 145 -39.05 -4.92 -6.93
CA GLY A 145 -39.41 -4.64 -8.31
C GLY A 145 -40.90 -4.34 -8.48
N MET A 146 -41.77 -5.13 -7.85
CA MET A 146 -43.21 -4.91 -7.89
C MET A 146 -43.61 -3.60 -7.17
N ALA A 147 -42.97 -3.27 -6.05
CA ALA A 147 -43.18 -1.99 -5.37
C ALA A 147 -42.78 -0.80 -6.26
N MET A 148 -41.68 -0.91 -7.01
CA MET A 148 -41.25 0.11 -7.98
C MET A 148 -42.23 0.27 -9.15
N VAL A 149 -42.80 -0.84 -9.66
CA VAL A 149 -43.85 -0.80 -10.69
C VAL A 149 -45.11 -0.11 -10.15
N LEU A 150 -45.57 -0.47 -8.95
CA LEU A 150 -46.73 0.15 -8.31
C LEU A 150 -46.52 1.64 -8.02
N TYR A 151 -45.30 2.04 -7.66
CA TYR A 151 -44.89 3.44 -7.54
C TYR A 151 -45.03 4.16 -8.89
N GLY A 152 -44.53 3.56 -9.98
CA GLY A 152 -44.63 4.12 -11.33
C GLY A 152 -46.07 4.30 -11.80
N LEU A 153 -46.95 3.33 -11.52
CA LEU A 153 -48.37 3.36 -11.89
C LEU A 153 -49.18 4.42 -11.11
N ASN A 154 -48.76 4.78 -9.89
CA ASN A 154 -49.45 5.74 -9.02
C ASN A 154 -48.61 6.99 -8.70
N GLY A 155 -47.69 7.34 -9.62
CA GLY A 155 -46.64 8.34 -9.36
C GLY A 155 -47.16 9.67 -8.82
N GLU A 156 -48.25 10.22 -9.35
CA GLU A 156 -48.81 11.52 -8.90
C GLU A 156 -49.37 11.47 -7.46
N ALA A 157 -50.14 10.43 -7.13
CA ALA A 157 -50.72 10.28 -5.80
C ALA A 157 -49.63 10.03 -4.74
N VAL A 158 -48.67 9.15 -5.08
CA VAL A 158 -47.55 8.81 -4.20
C VAL A 158 -46.63 10.02 -4.01
N THR A 159 -46.27 10.74 -5.07
CA THR A 159 -45.42 11.94 -4.96
C THR A 159 -46.09 13.04 -4.15
N GLY A 160 -47.39 13.30 -4.33
CA GLY A 160 -48.12 14.29 -3.54
C GLY A 160 -48.22 13.95 -2.04
N PHE A 161 -48.37 12.67 -1.71
CA PHE A 161 -48.31 12.19 -0.32
C PHE A 161 -46.90 12.32 0.28
N LEU A 162 -45.90 11.87 -0.47
CA LEU A 162 -44.49 11.94 -0.05
C LEU A 162 -44.03 13.38 0.15
N GLU A 163 -44.47 14.33 -0.68
CA GLU A 163 -44.10 15.75 -0.53
C GLU A 163 -44.61 16.34 0.80
N LYS A 164 -45.83 15.96 1.21
CA LYS A 164 -46.41 16.40 2.49
C LYS A 164 -45.63 15.86 3.68
N ILE A 165 -45.20 14.60 3.61
CA ILE A 165 -44.38 13.97 4.66
C ILE A 165 -42.97 14.56 4.65
N TRP A 166 -42.39 14.72 3.46
CA TRP A 166 -41.03 15.20 3.25
C TRP A 166 -40.77 16.49 4.02
N ARG A 167 -41.65 17.49 3.90
CA ARG A 167 -41.51 18.76 4.63
C ARG A 167 -41.42 18.60 6.16
N LYS A 168 -42.03 17.56 6.73
CA LYS A 168 -42.02 17.28 8.17
C LYS A 168 -40.78 16.51 8.60
N VAL A 169 -40.33 15.56 7.78
CA VAL A 169 -39.21 14.65 8.11
C VAL A 169 -37.87 15.09 7.55
N TYR A 170 -37.84 16.14 6.72
CA TYR A 170 -36.65 16.57 5.98
C TYR A 170 -35.44 16.77 6.87
N ALA A 171 -35.61 17.43 8.01
CA ALA A 171 -34.49 17.70 8.90
C ALA A 171 -33.85 16.40 9.42
N VAL A 172 -34.67 15.43 9.83
CA VAL A 172 -34.20 14.10 10.24
C VAL A 172 -33.51 13.40 9.08
N PHE A 173 -34.10 13.43 7.89
CA PHE A 173 -33.53 12.81 6.69
C PHE A 173 -32.16 13.40 6.34
N PHE A 174 -32.01 14.72 6.40
CA PHE A 174 -30.75 15.42 6.15
C PHE A 174 -29.63 14.93 7.08
N TYR A 175 -29.88 14.88 8.40
CA TYR A 175 -28.86 14.40 9.34
C TYR A 175 -28.60 12.90 9.22
N LEU A 176 -29.63 12.09 8.91
CA LEU A 176 -29.44 10.66 8.66
C LEU A 176 -28.50 10.42 7.48
N MET A 177 -28.63 11.19 6.40
CA MET A 177 -27.72 11.07 5.25
C MET A 177 -26.29 11.51 5.58
N ALA A 178 -26.12 12.60 6.34
CA ALA A 178 -24.80 13.03 6.80
C ALA A 178 -24.17 12.00 7.77
N PHE A 179 -24.97 11.43 8.67
CA PHE A 179 -24.52 10.40 9.60
C PHE A 179 -24.15 9.09 8.88
N ALA A 180 -24.98 8.63 7.94
CA ALA A 180 -24.69 7.44 7.13
C ALA A 180 -23.41 7.62 6.29
N PHE A 181 -23.19 8.82 5.74
CA PHE A 181 -21.94 9.16 5.07
C PHE A 181 -20.75 9.12 6.03
N GLY A 182 -20.88 9.60 7.26
CA GLY A 182 -19.83 9.40 8.26
C GLY A 182 -19.58 7.93 8.57
N LEU A 183 -20.65 7.18 8.82
CA LEU A 183 -20.57 5.79 9.26
C LEU A 183 -19.91 4.87 8.24
N ILE A 184 -20.16 5.05 6.94
CA ILE A 184 -19.49 4.22 5.91
C ILE A 184 -17.97 4.39 5.94
N HIS A 185 -17.45 5.54 6.40
CA HIS A 185 -16.01 5.78 6.52
C HIS A 185 -15.35 5.06 7.70
N ILE A 186 -16.12 4.31 8.51
CA ILE A 186 -15.52 3.40 9.48
C ILE A 186 -14.64 2.34 8.79
N THR A 187 -14.92 2.01 7.52
CA THR A 187 -14.11 1.08 6.73
C THR A 187 -12.67 1.55 6.51
N ASN A 188 -12.38 2.83 6.74
CA ASN A 188 -11.01 3.34 6.67
C ASN A 188 -10.16 2.93 7.88
N PHE A 189 -10.79 2.41 8.94
CA PHE A 189 -10.14 1.94 10.16
C PHE A 189 -10.15 0.40 10.17
N THR A 190 -9.13 -0.22 9.59
CA THR A 190 -9.02 -1.69 9.42
C THR A 190 -8.65 -2.41 10.71
N ASP A 191 -7.88 -1.74 11.57
CA ASP A 191 -7.31 -2.35 12.79
C ASP A 191 -8.12 -1.99 14.04
N PHE A 192 -9.38 -1.60 13.84
CA PHE A 192 -10.26 -1.20 14.93
C PHE A 192 -10.80 -2.43 15.67
N ASP A 193 -10.48 -2.55 16.96
CA ASP A 193 -11.03 -3.61 17.80
C ASP A 193 -12.49 -3.33 18.17
N TYR A 194 -13.40 -3.92 17.40
CA TYR A 194 -14.85 -3.84 17.60
C TYR A 194 -15.35 -4.54 18.88
N ALA A 195 -14.51 -5.30 19.61
CA ALA A 195 -14.86 -5.88 20.90
C ALA A 195 -14.50 -4.98 22.09
N SER A 196 -13.71 -3.92 21.86
CA SER A 196 -13.25 -3.00 22.91
C SER A 196 -14.26 -1.89 23.22
N ALA A 197 -14.07 -1.22 24.37
CA ALA A 197 -14.83 0.00 24.71
C ALA A 197 -14.59 1.16 23.71
N ALA A 198 -13.56 1.07 22.85
CA ALA A 198 -13.28 2.06 21.82
C ALA A 198 -14.42 2.19 20.79
N VAL A 199 -15.28 1.18 20.64
CA VAL A 199 -16.50 1.24 19.79
C VAL A 199 -17.36 2.47 20.12
N LEU A 200 -17.40 2.90 21.37
CA LEU A 200 -18.13 4.10 21.80
C LEU A 200 -17.57 5.39 21.19
N LEU A 201 -16.32 5.36 20.70
CA LEU A 201 -15.65 6.48 20.03
C LEU A 201 -15.95 6.54 18.53
N ILE A 202 -16.61 5.54 17.93
CA ILE A 202 -16.93 5.54 16.49
C ILE A 202 -17.55 6.88 16.05
N PRO A 203 -18.55 7.45 16.73
CA PRO A 203 -19.12 8.74 16.34
C PRO A 203 -18.09 9.88 16.31
N ILE A 204 -17.07 9.85 17.19
CA ILE A 204 -15.97 10.81 17.24
C ILE A 204 -14.98 10.54 16.10
N LEU A 205 -14.66 9.27 15.85
CA LEU A 205 -13.76 8.85 14.78
C LEU A 205 -14.29 9.20 13.39
N VAL A 206 -15.60 9.11 13.17
CA VAL A 206 -16.21 9.49 11.89
C VAL A 206 -16.76 10.92 11.88
N ALA A 207 -16.57 11.68 12.97
CA ALA A 207 -17.08 13.05 13.09
C ALA A 207 -16.63 13.98 11.96
N PRO A 208 -15.35 13.97 11.49
CA PRO A 208 -14.94 14.79 10.36
C PRO A 208 -15.79 14.53 9.12
N GLN A 209 -16.11 13.27 8.85
CA GLN A 209 -16.91 12.86 7.70
C GLN A 209 -18.39 13.21 7.89
N ILE A 210 -18.95 13.09 9.10
CA ILE A 210 -20.31 13.57 9.39
C ILE A 210 -20.41 15.09 9.14
N VAL A 211 -19.44 15.85 9.64
CA VAL A 211 -19.38 17.31 9.44
C VAL A 211 -19.22 17.65 7.96
N GLY A 212 -18.28 17.02 7.26
CA GLY A 212 -18.14 17.18 5.80
C GLY A 212 -19.44 16.86 5.06
N GLY A 213 -20.14 15.80 5.48
CA GLY A 213 -21.47 15.44 4.98
C GLY A 213 -22.52 16.53 5.16
N MET A 214 -22.55 17.18 6.32
CA MET A 214 -23.42 18.33 6.57
C MET A 214 -23.07 19.54 5.71
N LEU A 215 -21.78 19.85 5.53
CA LEU A 215 -21.32 21.00 4.73
C LEU A 215 -21.57 20.79 3.22
N MET A 216 -21.26 19.61 2.70
CA MET A 216 -21.58 19.22 1.32
C MET A 216 -23.09 19.16 1.10
N GLY A 217 -23.85 18.67 2.10
CA GLY A 217 -25.31 18.71 2.10
C GLY A 217 -25.88 20.13 2.02
N TYR A 218 -25.33 21.07 2.79
CA TYR A 218 -25.69 22.50 2.68
C TYR A 218 -25.45 23.03 1.26
N MET A 219 -24.25 22.79 0.70
CA MET A 219 -23.91 23.22 -0.66
C MET A 219 -24.85 22.60 -1.71
N ARG A 220 -25.16 21.31 -1.56
CA ARG A 220 -26.10 20.58 -2.42
C ARG A 220 -27.49 21.20 -2.42
N VAL A 221 -28.02 21.50 -1.24
CA VAL A 221 -29.41 21.95 -1.06
C VAL A 221 -29.56 23.40 -1.46
N LYS A 222 -28.64 24.27 -1.04
CA LYS A 222 -28.70 25.72 -1.29
C LYS A 222 -28.22 26.11 -2.67
N HIS A 223 -27.13 25.52 -3.16
CA HIS A 223 -26.45 25.99 -4.36
C HIS A 223 -26.50 25.01 -5.54
N GLY A 224 -26.74 23.72 -5.26
CA GLY A 224 -27.02 22.67 -6.25
C GLY A 224 -26.01 21.52 -6.22
N PHE A 225 -26.33 20.41 -6.91
CA PHE A 225 -25.54 19.16 -6.89
C PHE A 225 -24.07 19.37 -7.25
N ARG A 226 -23.81 20.08 -8.36
CA ARG A 226 -22.44 20.34 -8.83
C ARG A 226 -21.57 21.05 -7.78
N TRP A 227 -22.16 21.93 -6.97
CA TRP A 227 -21.42 22.68 -5.95
C TRP A 227 -21.16 21.86 -4.68
N GLY A 228 -22.06 20.93 -4.32
CA GLY A 228 -21.78 19.91 -3.29
C GLY A 228 -20.64 18.99 -3.72
N TYR A 229 -20.70 18.47 -4.95
CA TYR A 229 -19.64 17.66 -5.54
C TYR A 229 -18.29 18.40 -5.63
N PHE A 230 -18.26 19.65 -6.11
CA PHE A 230 -17.01 20.39 -6.16
C PHE A 230 -16.44 20.70 -4.78
N LEU A 231 -17.27 20.94 -3.77
CA LEU A 231 -16.77 21.06 -2.40
C LEU A 231 -16.11 19.74 -1.95
N HIS A 232 -16.76 18.61 -2.21
CA HIS A 232 -16.23 17.28 -1.85
C HIS A 232 -14.92 16.97 -2.60
N ALA A 233 -14.89 17.15 -3.91
CA ALA A 233 -13.68 16.98 -4.70
C ALA A 233 -12.56 17.93 -4.22
N SER A 234 -12.88 19.17 -3.84
CA SER A 234 -11.87 20.11 -3.33
C SER A 234 -11.34 19.72 -1.96
N HIS A 235 -12.19 19.20 -1.07
CA HIS A 235 -11.79 18.61 0.20
C HIS A 235 -10.79 17.47 -0.03
N ASN A 236 -11.15 16.49 -0.86
CA ASN A 236 -10.26 15.35 -1.14
C ASN A 236 -8.98 15.78 -1.84
N ALA A 237 -9.06 16.67 -2.83
CA ALA A 237 -7.87 17.21 -3.51
C ALA A 237 -6.91 17.87 -2.52
N LEU A 238 -7.44 18.64 -1.58
CA LEU A 238 -6.63 19.31 -0.57
C LEU A 238 -5.98 18.31 0.38
N PHE A 239 -6.75 17.41 1.00
CA PHE A 239 -6.20 16.48 1.99
C PHE A 239 -5.32 15.39 1.38
N PHE A 240 -5.66 14.85 0.21
CA PHE A 240 -4.79 13.92 -0.51
C PHE A 240 -3.57 14.61 -1.10
N GLY A 241 -3.71 15.84 -1.60
CA GLY A 241 -2.58 16.65 -2.05
C GLY A 241 -1.62 16.98 -0.91
N LEU A 242 -2.16 17.35 0.25
CA LEU A 242 -1.39 17.61 1.47
C LEU A 242 -0.70 16.35 1.96
N ALA A 243 -1.42 15.22 1.99
CA ALA A 243 -0.86 13.92 2.30
C ALA A 243 0.30 13.63 1.34
N LEU A 244 0.12 13.68 0.03
CA LEU A 244 1.20 13.46 -0.95
C LEU A 244 2.38 14.43 -0.79
N ALA A 245 2.12 15.70 -0.52
CA ALA A 245 3.17 16.72 -0.33
C ALA A 245 4.03 16.45 0.90
N PHE A 246 3.44 15.92 1.97
CA PHE A 246 4.18 15.51 3.17
C PHE A 246 4.63 14.04 3.13
N MET A 247 4.05 13.20 2.27
CA MET A 247 4.33 11.76 2.15
C MET A 247 5.60 11.47 1.34
N GLY A 248 6.28 12.50 0.84
CA GLY A 248 7.67 12.40 0.37
C GLY A 248 8.68 12.23 1.51
N THR A 249 8.24 12.18 2.77
CA THR A 249 9.09 11.84 3.91
C THR A 249 8.96 10.35 4.21
N LEU A 250 10.10 9.67 4.21
CA LEU A 250 10.35 8.37 4.83
C LEU A 250 9.49 8.19 6.10
N GLU A 251 8.72 7.10 6.17
CA GLU A 251 7.98 6.77 7.40
C GLU A 251 8.96 6.08 8.36
N GLU A 252 9.31 6.73 9.47
CA GLU A 252 10.16 6.11 10.48
C GLU A 252 9.40 4.94 11.13
N LYS A 253 9.81 3.71 10.79
CA LYS A 253 9.22 2.47 11.32
C LYS A 253 9.84 2.04 12.62
N LEU A 254 11.12 2.33 12.79
CA LEU A 254 11.87 1.96 13.95
C LEU A 254 13.01 2.94 14.18
N GLN A 255 13.11 3.41 15.42
CA GLN A 255 14.28 4.13 15.89
C GLN A 255 14.66 3.57 17.26
N ILE A 256 15.82 2.92 17.33
CA ILE A 256 16.39 2.38 18.56
C ILE A 256 17.72 3.09 18.79
N GLN A 257 17.90 3.60 19.99
CA GLN A 257 19.17 4.09 20.50
C GLN A 257 19.35 3.55 21.91
N ASN A 258 20.27 2.59 22.07
CA ASN A 258 20.60 2.00 23.37
C ASN A 258 22.12 1.93 23.55
N GLU A 259 22.58 1.31 24.64
CA GLU A 259 24.02 1.20 24.94
C GLU A 259 24.77 0.31 23.93
N SER A 260 24.11 -0.66 23.31
CA SER A 260 24.70 -1.64 22.41
C SER A 260 24.76 -1.19 20.94
N TYR A 261 23.70 -0.56 20.43
CA TYR A 261 23.61 -0.13 19.03
C TYR A 261 22.61 1.00 18.80
N THR A 262 22.71 1.60 17.62
CA THR A 262 21.71 2.48 17.02
C THR A 262 21.14 1.83 15.77
N LEU A 263 19.82 1.79 15.64
CA LEU A 263 19.12 1.28 14.46
C LEU A 263 18.00 2.22 14.06
N GLN A 264 18.03 2.66 12.80
CA GLN A 264 16.94 3.38 12.17
C GLN A 264 16.44 2.57 10.99
N VAL A 265 15.13 2.35 10.91
CA VAL A 265 14.45 1.76 9.76
C VAL A 265 13.37 2.71 9.31
N GLU A 266 13.47 3.12 8.07
CA GLU A 266 12.56 4.03 7.41
C GLU A 266 11.94 3.31 6.21
N GLU A 267 10.61 3.35 6.09
CA GLU A 267 9.91 2.76 4.96
C GLU A 267 9.62 3.83 3.91
N HIS A 268 9.99 3.55 2.67
CA HIS A 268 9.57 4.36 1.54
C HIS A 268 8.09 4.12 1.26
N MET A 269 7.31 5.19 1.31
CA MET A 269 5.90 5.17 0.92
C MET A 269 5.71 4.76 -0.55
N ARG A 270 6.73 4.95 -1.39
CA ARG A 270 6.82 4.49 -2.79
C ARG A 270 8.26 4.12 -3.10
N HIS A 271 8.50 2.91 -3.62
CA HIS A 271 9.82 2.53 -4.12
C HIS A 271 10.15 3.34 -5.38
N ASP A 272 11.14 4.24 -5.27
CA ASP A 272 11.65 5.00 -6.40
C ASP A 272 12.66 4.14 -7.18
N GLN A 273 12.23 3.60 -8.32
CA GLN A 273 13.08 2.78 -9.18
C GLN A 273 14.22 3.57 -9.85
N THR A 274 14.18 4.91 -9.79
CA THR A 274 15.18 5.79 -10.40
C THR A 274 16.20 6.34 -9.39
N ALA A 275 15.93 6.22 -8.10
CA ALA A 275 16.86 6.63 -7.06
C ALA A 275 18.03 5.65 -6.93
N ILE A 276 19.22 6.19 -6.66
CA ILE A 276 20.44 5.39 -6.49
C ILE A 276 20.26 4.53 -5.23
N ALA A 277 20.26 3.22 -5.42
CA ALA A 277 20.21 2.27 -4.32
C ALA A 277 21.63 1.98 -3.84
N SER A 278 21.85 2.00 -2.53
CA SER A 278 23.15 1.73 -1.91
C SER A 278 23.04 0.59 -0.88
N LYS A 279 24.14 -0.14 -0.68
CA LYS A 279 24.23 -1.25 0.26
C LYS A 279 25.63 -1.29 0.87
N PHE A 280 25.70 -1.36 2.19
CA PHE A 280 26.91 -1.56 2.96
C PHE A 280 26.65 -2.57 4.08
N ILE A 281 27.55 -3.52 4.26
CA ILE A 281 27.48 -4.52 5.33
C ILE A 281 28.89 -4.68 5.90
N GLY A 282 29.09 -4.22 7.13
CA GLY A 282 30.32 -4.36 7.89
C GLY A 282 30.04 -4.76 9.34
N PRO A 283 31.09 -5.14 10.11
CA PRO A 283 30.93 -5.56 11.50
C PRO A 283 30.33 -4.48 12.40
N ASP A 284 30.67 -3.21 12.14
CA ASP A 284 30.26 -2.05 12.91
C ASP A 284 29.03 -1.33 12.37
N SER A 285 28.71 -1.52 11.09
CA SER A 285 27.64 -0.77 10.43
C SER A 285 26.99 -1.54 9.29
N ILE A 286 25.67 -1.43 9.21
CA ILE A 286 24.86 -2.00 8.13
C ILE A 286 23.98 -0.89 7.57
N GLY A 287 24.07 -0.66 6.27
CA GLY A 287 23.40 0.41 5.55
C GLY A 287 22.69 -0.12 4.32
N PHE A 288 21.41 0.19 4.19
CA PHE A 288 20.65 -0.01 2.96
C PHE A 288 19.93 1.28 2.65
N GLU A 289 20.04 1.76 1.41
CA GLU A 289 19.30 2.93 0.94
C GLU A 289 18.51 2.56 -0.31
N ASN A 290 17.22 2.84 -0.28
CA ASN A 290 16.26 2.54 -1.34
C ASN A 290 16.31 1.07 -1.80
N GLN A 291 16.35 0.13 -0.84
CA GLN A 291 16.41 -1.31 -1.12
C GLN A 291 15.07 -1.96 -0.81
N LYS A 292 14.64 -2.93 -1.64
CA LYS A 292 13.43 -3.70 -1.32
C LYS A 292 13.66 -4.52 -0.05
N LEU A 293 12.63 -4.61 0.80
CA LEU A 293 12.70 -5.40 2.04
C LEU A 293 13.14 -6.84 1.76
N HIS A 294 12.67 -7.43 0.65
CA HIS A 294 13.12 -8.73 0.16
C HIS A 294 14.65 -8.82 0.06
N ASP A 295 15.30 -7.87 -0.62
CA ASP A 295 16.73 -7.87 -0.90
C ASP A 295 17.54 -7.59 0.37
N VAL A 296 16.98 -6.81 1.29
CA VAL A 296 17.54 -6.59 2.63
C VAL A 296 17.52 -7.89 3.45
N ILE A 297 16.39 -8.61 3.50
CA ILE A 297 16.27 -9.89 4.23
C ILE A 297 17.27 -10.91 3.67
N LEU A 298 17.36 -11.06 2.34
CA LEU A 298 18.34 -11.94 1.70
C LEU A 298 19.77 -11.60 2.12
N ALA A 299 20.12 -10.32 2.12
CA ALA A 299 21.44 -9.86 2.49
C ALA A 299 21.79 -10.10 3.97
N LEU A 300 20.80 -10.07 4.86
CA LEU A 300 20.96 -10.33 6.29
C LEU A 300 21.02 -11.83 6.62
N LEU A 301 20.30 -12.68 5.89
CA LEU A 301 20.33 -14.14 6.08
C LEU A 301 21.63 -14.79 5.62
N ASP A 302 22.41 -14.11 4.78
CA ASP A 302 23.65 -14.62 4.20
C ASP A 302 23.46 -15.95 3.44
N LYS A 303 22.29 -16.09 2.81
CA LYS A 303 21.90 -17.26 2.01
C LYS A 303 21.80 -16.88 0.54
N GLU A 304 22.09 -17.84 -0.33
CA GLU A 304 21.77 -17.71 -1.75
C GLU A 304 20.27 -17.47 -1.94
N GLU A 305 19.88 -16.65 -2.92
CA GLU A 305 18.48 -16.37 -3.24
C GLU A 305 17.69 -17.67 -3.53
N SER A 306 18.34 -18.67 -4.13
CA SER A 306 17.76 -20.00 -4.39
C SER A 306 17.40 -20.78 -3.11
N LEU A 307 18.00 -20.41 -1.98
CA LEU A 307 17.81 -21.04 -0.68
C LEU A 307 16.90 -20.24 0.25
N VAL A 308 16.20 -19.22 -0.28
CA VAL A 308 15.24 -18.44 0.48
C VAL A 308 13.87 -18.44 -0.20
N GLU A 309 12.87 -18.96 0.49
CA GLU A 309 11.47 -18.91 0.06
C GLU A 309 10.75 -17.78 0.80
N LEU A 310 10.30 -16.75 0.07
CA LEU A 310 9.58 -15.61 0.62
C LEU A 310 8.10 -15.67 0.23
N ASP A 311 7.21 -15.71 1.23
CA ASP A 311 5.76 -15.67 1.01
C ASP A 311 5.36 -14.35 0.32
N LYS A 312 4.58 -14.45 -0.76
CA LYS A 312 4.16 -13.32 -1.59
C LYS A 312 3.01 -12.58 -0.90
N LYS A 313 3.33 -11.81 0.15
CA LYS A 313 2.39 -10.97 0.91
C LYS A 313 2.71 -9.48 0.79
N LYS A 314 1.94 -8.67 1.52
CA LYS A 314 1.86 -7.19 1.64
C LYS A 314 3.18 -6.40 1.46
N HIS A 315 4.34 -6.99 1.72
CA HIS A 315 5.65 -6.32 1.75
C HIS A 315 6.54 -6.56 0.53
N GLN A 316 6.06 -7.26 -0.50
CA GLN A 316 6.86 -7.58 -1.70
C GLN A 316 7.41 -6.33 -2.43
N TYR A 317 6.70 -5.20 -2.33
CA TYR A 317 7.06 -3.94 -2.98
C TYR A 317 7.53 -2.86 -2.00
N THR A 318 7.69 -3.20 -0.74
CA THR A 318 8.18 -2.28 0.29
C THR A 318 9.67 -2.02 0.08
N ALA A 319 10.04 -0.76 -0.05
CA ALA A 319 11.44 -0.34 -0.04
C ALA A 319 11.76 0.38 1.26
N ILE A 320 12.97 0.20 1.76
CA ILE A 320 13.38 0.69 3.07
C ILE A 320 14.76 1.35 2.99
N ASP A 321 14.95 2.34 3.86
CA ASP A 321 16.25 2.80 4.29
C ASP A 321 16.52 2.19 5.67
N LEU A 322 17.70 1.60 5.83
CA LEU A 322 18.12 0.98 7.07
C LEU A 322 19.51 1.47 7.42
N ARG A 323 19.65 2.03 8.63
CA ARG A 323 20.93 2.48 9.17
C ARG A 323 21.15 1.85 10.52
N PHE A 324 22.10 0.94 10.59
CA PHE A 324 22.54 0.28 11.81
C PHE A 324 23.97 0.65 12.13
N LYS A 325 24.25 0.90 13.40
CA LYS A 325 25.59 1.12 13.93
C LYS A 325 25.75 0.44 15.29
N ALA A 326 26.65 -0.53 15.37
CA ALA A 326 27.06 -1.12 16.64
C ALA A 326 27.97 -0.16 17.41
N HIS A 327 27.78 -0.04 18.72
CA HIS A 327 28.66 0.76 19.58
C HIS A 327 29.89 -0.05 20.03
N ASN A 328 29.72 -1.36 20.19
CA ASN A 328 30.80 -2.33 20.46
C ASN A 328 30.74 -3.46 19.43
N PRO A 329 31.36 -3.30 18.26
CA PRO A 329 31.28 -4.28 17.18
C PRO A 329 32.08 -5.55 17.49
N SER A 330 31.53 -6.70 17.12
CA SER A 330 32.26 -7.96 17.01
C SER A 330 33.28 -7.91 15.86
N GLU A 331 34.22 -8.86 15.82
CA GLU A 331 35.14 -8.98 14.69
C GLU A 331 34.42 -9.41 13.39
N ASP A 332 33.36 -10.20 13.53
CA ASP A 332 32.53 -10.64 12.41
C ASP A 332 31.23 -9.81 12.28
N VAL A 333 30.55 -9.95 11.15
CA VAL A 333 29.30 -9.25 10.85
C VAL A 333 28.05 -10.04 11.27
N ILE A 334 28.22 -11.23 11.83
CA ILE A 334 27.12 -12.17 12.10
C ILE A 334 26.23 -11.61 13.19
N GLU A 335 26.83 -11.10 14.27
CA GLU A 335 26.07 -10.51 15.39
C GLU A 335 25.25 -9.30 14.92
N SER A 336 25.87 -8.38 14.19
CA SER A 336 25.19 -7.19 13.64
C SER A 336 24.05 -7.56 12.69
N LYS A 337 24.23 -8.55 11.81
CA LYS A 337 23.16 -9.05 10.93
C LYS A 337 22.00 -9.63 11.73
N GLN A 338 22.29 -10.44 12.75
CA GLN A 338 21.27 -11.06 13.59
C GLN A 338 20.47 -9.99 14.36
N GLN A 339 21.14 -9.02 14.98
CA GLN A 339 20.48 -7.92 15.70
C GLN A 339 19.51 -7.15 14.79
N VAL A 340 19.95 -6.81 13.57
CA VAL A 340 19.08 -6.12 12.60
C VAL A 340 17.91 -7.02 12.18
N LEU A 341 18.16 -8.29 11.87
CA LEU A 341 17.13 -9.22 11.41
C LEU A 341 16.04 -9.43 12.47
N GLU A 342 16.42 -9.59 13.74
CA GLU A 342 15.47 -9.74 14.85
C GLU A 342 14.53 -8.54 14.97
N GLN A 343 15.04 -7.32 14.80
CA GLN A 343 14.22 -6.11 14.84
C GLN A 343 13.29 -6.02 13.62
N LEU A 344 13.78 -6.37 12.42
CA LEU A 344 12.94 -6.42 11.23
C LEU A 344 11.82 -7.46 11.34
N GLN A 345 12.10 -8.63 11.92
CA GLN A 345 11.11 -9.67 12.18
C GLN A 345 9.97 -9.16 13.06
N GLN A 346 10.28 -8.35 14.08
CA GLN A 346 9.27 -7.75 14.95
C GLN A 346 8.46 -6.66 14.23
N VAL A 347 9.13 -5.74 13.54
CA VAL A 347 8.49 -4.59 12.87
C VAL A 347 7.59 -5.03 11.72
N TYR A 348 8.09 -5.93 10.86
CA TYR A 348 7.38 -6.42 9.68
C TYR A 348 6.62 -7.73 9.94
N LYS A 349 6.59 -8.21 11.20
CA LYS A 349 5.84 -9.39 11.65
C LYS A 349 6.10 -10.63 10.79
N PHE A 350 7.37 -10.93 10.50
CA PHE A 350 7.74 -12.15 9.79
C PHE A 350 8.60 -13.08 10.63
N GLU A 351 8.58 -14.36 10.27
CA GLU A 351 9.40 -15.40 10.88
C GLU A 351 10.26 -16.07 9.83
N VAL A 352 11.49 -16.42 10.21
CA VAL A 352 12.40 -17.23 9.38
C VAL A 352 12.45 -18.63 9.99
N THR A 353 12.07 -19.63 9.21
CA THR A 353 12.15 -21.04 9.61
C THR A 353 13.06 -21.80 8.66
N TYR A 354 13.85 -22.73 9.17
CA TYR A 354 14.74 -23.53 8.34
C TYR A 354 14.12 -24.90 8.06
N ARG A 355 14.16 -25.32 6.80
CA ARG A 355 13.75 -26.66 6.38
C ARG A 355 14.86 -27.28 5.56
N SER A 356 15.26 -28.50 5.90
CA SER A 356 16.24 -29.21 5.10
C SER A 356 15.58 -29.69 3.80
N GLN A 357 16.13 -29.27 2.68
CA GLN A 357 15.68 -29.66 1.35
C GLN A 357 16.81 -30.42 0.65
N LYS A 358 16.46 -31.52 -0.02
CA LYS A 358 17.37 -32.22 -0.92
C LYS A 358 17.49 -31.43 -2.21
N ARG A 359 18.72 -31.08 -2.60
CA ARG A 359 19.03 -30.48 -3.89
C ARG A 359 20.17 -31.20 -4.58
N ASP A 360 20.19 -31.08 -5.90
CA ASP A 360 21.32 -31.52 -6.71
C ASP A 360 22.45 -30.51 -6.56
N ALA A 361 23.60 -30.99 -6.09
CA ALA A 361 24.87 -30.29 -6.04
C ALA A 361 25.88 -31.03 -6.93
N TRP A 362 26.99 -30.38 -7.27
CA TRP A 362 28.01 -31.01 -8.09
C TRP A 362 29.40 -30.82 -7.49
N ASP A 363 30.07 -31.93 -7.18
CA ASP A 363 31.47 -31.89 -6.77
C ASP A 363 32.34 -31.60 -8.01
N VAL A 364 33.16 -30.56 -7.94
CA VAL A 364 34.08 -30.13 -8.99
C VAL A 364 35.39 -30.88 -8.81
N ALA A 365 35.77 -31.66 -9.81
CA ALA A 365 37.03 -32.40 -9.84
C ALA A 365 37.77 -32.17 -11.15
N VAL A 366 39.11 -32.12 -11.09
CA VAL A 366 39.94 -32.16 -12.30
C VAL A 366 40.12 -33.63 -12.68
N ALA A 367 39.47 -34.05 -13.76
CA ALA A 367 39.54 -35.42 -14.27
C ALA A 367 40.69 -35.61 -15.27
N ASP A 368 41.09 -34.55 -15.98
CA ASP A 368 42.21 -34.55 -16.91
C ASP A 368 43.06 -33.28 -16.70
N ALA A 369 44.15 -33.44 -15.95
CA ALA A 369 45.04 -32.34 -15.62
C ALA A 369 45.89 -31.88 -16.80
N ASP A 370 46.20 -32.78 -17.75
CA ASP A 370 47.00 -32.46 -18.93
C ASP A 370 46.17 -31.61 -19.90
N LEU A 371 44.89 -31.96 -20.08
CA LEU A 371 43.94 -31.16 -20.87
C LEU A 371 43.68 -29.80 -20.22
N LEU A 372 43.50 -29.74 -18.90
CA LEU A 372 43.35 -28.45 -18.21
C LEU A 372 44.58 -27.55 -18.40
N ALA A 373 45.79 -28.14 -18.36
CA ALA A 373 47.04 -27.41 -18.55
C ALA A 373 47.19 -26.80 -19.95
N THR A 374 46.52 -27.31 -20.99
CA THR A 374 46.55 -26.68 -22.33
C THR A 374 45.84 -25.34 -22.38
N HIS A 375 45.00 -25.05 -21.39
CA HIS A 375 44.27 -23.79 -21.25
C HIS A 375 44.91 -22.84 -20.24
N TYR A 376 46.08 -23.20 -19.69
CA TYR A 376 46.78 -22.38 -18.72
C TYR A 376 47.26 -21.06 -19.35
N VAL A 377 47.09 -19.97 -18.60
CA VAL A 377 47.53 -18.64 -18.98
C VAL A 377 48.45 -18.08 -17.89
N ALA A 378 49.56 -17.47 -18.30
CA ALA A 378 50.44 -16.76 -17.37
C ALA A 378 49.68 -15.57 -16.76
N ASP A 379 49.81 -15.35 -15.45
CA ASP A 379 49.01 -14.35 -14.75
C ASP A 379 49.29 -12.92 -15.28
N LEU A 380 48.33 -12.40 -16.05
CA LEU A 380 48.34 -11.04 -16.61
C LEU A 380 47.70 -10.02 -15.64
N GLY A 381 47.47 -10.41 -14.38
CA GLY A 381 46.96 -9.56 -13.31
C GLY A 381 45.44 -9.44 -13.25
N ARG A 382 44.76 -9.16 -14.37
CA ARG A 382 43.30 -8.94 -14.38
C ARG A 382 42.54 -10.17 -14.89
N SER A 383 41.65 -10.72 -14.07
CA SER A 383 40.65 -11.73 -14.46
C SER A 383 39.41 -11.04 -15.05
N THR A 384 38.83 -11.57 -16.13
CA THR A 384 37.61 -11.02 -16.75
C THR A 384 36.60 -12.13 -17.05
N VAL A 385 35.34 -11.89 -16.70
CA VAL A 385 34.20 -12.75 -17.07
C VAL A 385 33.19 -11.92 -17.86
N GLN A 386 32.97 -12.28 -19.12
CA GLN A 386 32.06 -11.59 -20.03
C GLN A 386 30.85 -12.47 -20.35
N TYR A 387 29.66 -11.89 -20.30
CA TYR A 387 28.39 -12.57 -20.57
C TYR A 387 27.79 -12.04 -21.88
N ASN A 388 27.92 -12.82 -22.95
CA ASN A 388 27.29 -12.52 -24.25
C ASN A 388 25.86 -13.10 -24.30
N GLU A 389 25.17 -13.00 -25.43
CA GLU A 389 23.81 -13.55 -25.57
C GLU A 389 23.79 -15.08 -25.47
N GLU A 390 24.80 -15.76 -26.03
CA GLU A 390 24.86 -17.22 -26.15
C GLU A 390 25.96 -17.87 -25.31
N GLU A 391 26.98 -17.12 -24.91
CA GLU A 391 28.22 -17.65 -24.32
C GLU A 391 28.72 -16.82 -23.12
N ILE A 392 29.49 -17.49 -22.27
CA ILE A 392 30.26 -16.91 -21.18
C ILE A 392 31.73 -17.11 -21.50
N THR A 393 32.46 -16.01 -21.59
CA THR A 393 33.91 -16.01 -21.86
C THR A 393 34.65 -15.64 -20.59
N PHE A 394 35.60 -16.49 -20.23
CA PHE A 394 36.46 -16.36 -19.06
C PHE A 394 37.87 -16.14 -19.54
N GLU A 395 38.48 -15.03 -19.16
CA GLU A 395 39.84 -14.67 -19.52
C GLU A 395 40.68 -14.49 -18.27
N ASN A 396 41.77 -15.24 -18.18
CA ASN A 396 42.74 -15.18 -17.08
C ASN A 396 42.07 -15.37 -15.71
N VAL A 397 41.18 -16.36 -15.58
CA VAL A 397 40.43 -16.64 -14.35
C VAL A 397 41.00 -17.83 -13.58
N THR A 398 40.89 -17.78 -12.26
CA THR A 398 41.10 -18.94 -11.38
C THR A 398 39.95 -19.95 -11.50
N LEU A 399 40.16 -21.19 -11.07
CA LEU A 399 39.07 -22.16 -10.97
C LEU A 399 37.97 -21.71 -10.00
N GLY A 400 38.31 -20.93 -8.96
CA GLY A 400 37.29 -20.37 -8.06
C GLY A 400 36.42 -19.29 -8.70
N GLU A 401 37.01 -18.43 -9.52
CA GLU A 401 36.25 -17.45 -10.30
C GLU A 401 35.35 -18.12 -11.35
N LEU A 402 35.82 -19.20 -11.99
CA LEU A 402 35.00 -20.03 -12.86
C LEU A 402 33.80 -20.62 -12.10
N VAL A 403 34.06 -21.31 -10.99
CA VAL A 403 33.03 -21.97 -10.17
C VAL A 403 31.95 -20.96 -9.74
N GLY A 404 32.35 -19.83 -9.14
CA GLY A 404 31.39 -18.83 -8.67
C GLY A 404 30.55 -18.21 -9.79
N ALA A 405 31.11 -18.05 -10.99
CA ALA A 405 30.35 -17.57 -12.15
C ALA A 405 29.38 -18.61 -12.69
N VAL A 406 29.76 -19.90 -12.72
CA VAL A 406 28.89 -21.01 -13.15
C VAL A 406 27.74 -21.19 -12.16
N GLU A 407 28.01 -21.18 -10.85
CA GLU A 407 26.98 -21.22 -9.81
C GLU A 407 25.96 -20.09 -9.98
N LYS A 408 26.46 -18.85 -10.12
CA LYS A 408 25.61 -17.66 -10.29
C LYS A 408 24.78 -17.71 -11.56
N ASN A 409 25.37 -18.11 -12.68
CA ASN A 409 24.68 -18.11 -13.98
C ASN A 409 23.59 -19.19 -14.05
N PHE A 410 23.89 -20.41 -13.61
CA PHE A 410 22.98 -21.55 -13.74
C PHE A 410 22.13 -21.82 -12.51
N LYS A 411 22.37 -21.10 -11.39
CA LYS A 411 21.66 -21.29 -10.12
C LYS A 411 21.77 -22.73 -9.58
N VAL A 412 22.98 -23.30 -9.69
CA VAL A 412 23.33 -24.65 -9.21
C VAL A 412 24.32 -24.56 -8.06
N GLY A 413 24.36 -25.57 -7.20
CA GLY A 413 25.40 -25.68 -6.17
C GLY A 413 26.64 -26.41 -6.68
N LEU A 414 27.81 -25.81 -6.59
CA LEU A 414 29.10 -26.43 -6.90
C LEU A 414 29.95 -26.56 -5.62
N ILE A 415 30.56 -27.71 -5.42
CA ILE A 415 31.39 -28.00 -4.24
C ILE A 415 32.81 -28.27 -4.73
N SER A 416 33.77 -27.51 -4.26
CA SER A 416 35.17 -27.62 -4.71
C SER A 416 36.14 -27.67 -3.53
N ASP A 417 37.21 -28.46 -3.66
CA ASP A 417 38.32 -28.42 -2.69
C ASP A 417 39.04 -27.07 -2.78
N ARG A 418 39.34 -26.46 -1.61
CA ARG A 418 40.07 -25.19 -1.54
C ARG A 418 41.40 -25.21 -2.30
N LYS A 419 42.10 -26.35 -2.32
CA LYS A 419 43.35 -26.50 -3.08
C LYS A 419 43.14 -26.43 -4.59
N LEU A 420 41.97 -26.85 -5.09
CA LEU A 420 41.63 -26.75 -6.51
C LEU A 420 41.36 -25.30 -6.91
N LEU A 421 40.73 -24.51 -6.03
CA LEU A 421 40.38 -23.11 -6.29
C LEU A 421 41.61 -22.20 -6.43
N GLU A 422 42.75 -22.61 -5.87
CA GLU A 422 44.02 -21.86 -5.89
C GLU A 422 44.98 -22.31 -7.03
N LEU A 423 44.56 -23.23 -7.91
CA LEU A 423 45.36 -23.68 -9.05
C LEU A 423 45.30 -22.68 -10.21
N GLY A 424 46.44 -22.06 -10.54
CA GLY A 424 46.69 -21.40 -11.84
C GLY A 424 45.63 -20.40 -12.31
N LYS A 425 45.76 -19.96 -13.57
CA LYS A 425 44.74 -19.19 -14.27
C LYS A 425 44.55 -19.76 -15.66
N TYR A 426 43.32 -19.70 -16.17
CA TYR A 426 42.93 -20.35 -17.40
C TYR A 426 41.91 -19.50 -18.16
N ASP A 427 41.79 -19.81 -19.45
CA ASP A 427 40.73 -19.27 -20.31
C ASP A 427 39.65 -20.33 -20.54
N PHE A 428 38.38 -19.95 -20.38
CA PHE A 428 37.24 -20.81 -20.64
C PHE A 428 36.22 -20.14 -21.54
N LYS A 429 35.47 -20.98 -22.24
CA LYS A 429 34.32 -20.57 -23.03
C LYS A 429 33.21 -21.60 -22.86
N LEU A 430 32.09 -21.16 -22.29
CA LEU A 430 30.94 -22.01 -21.95
C LEU A 430 29.65 -21.45 -22.56
N PRO A 431 28.67 -22.30 -22.90
CA PRO A 431 27.34 -21.84 -23.27
C PRO A 431 26.67 -21.16 -22.07
N LYS A 432 25.86 -20.12 -22.30
CA LYS A 432 25.22 -19.37 -21.21
C LYS A 432 23.91 -19.98 -20.72
N ASN A 433 23.14 -20.59 -21.61
CA ASN A 433 21.74 -20.96 -21.34
C ASN A 433 21.53 -22.48 -21.20
N ASP A 434 22.58 -23.29 -21.32
CA ASP A 434 22.50 -24.75 -21.27
C ASP A 434 23.54 -25.32 -20.31
N PHE A 435 23.09 -25.68 -19.09
CA PHE A 435 23.96 -26.22 -18.06
C PHE A 435 24.48 -27.62 -18.40
N GLU A 436 23.69 -28.44 -19.09
CA GLU A 436 24.11 -29.79 -19.47
C GLU A 436 25.21 -29.72 -20.54
N GLN A 437 25.07 -28.82 -21.51
CA GLN A 437 26.13 -28.55 -22.48
C GLN A 437 27.36 -27.91 -21.83
N ALA A 438 27.18 -26.99 -20.87
CA ALA A 438 28.31 -26.41 -20.13
C ALA A 438 29.08 -27.47 -19.34
N LYS A 439 28.37 -28.42 -18.71
CA LYS A 439 28.96 -29.55 -17.99
C LYS A 439 29.74 -30.48 -18.92
N GLU A 440 29.19 -30.78 -20.09
CA GLU A 440 29.89 -31.61 -21.08
C GLU A 440 31.11 -30.89 -21.67
N ASP A 441 31.02 -29.58 -21.91
CA ASP A 441 32.14 -28.75 -22.36
C ASP A 441 33.26 -28.68 -21.31
N LEU A 442 32.92 -28.45 -20.04
CA LEU A 442 33.87 -28.50 -18.92
C LEU A 442 34.64 -29.81 -18.90
N LYS A 443 33.94 -30.93 -19.10
CA LYS A 443 34.54 -32.27 -19.08
C LYS A 443 35.41 -32.53 -20.31
N THR A 444 34.88 -32.27 -21.51
CA THR A 444 35.49 -32.71 -22.78
C THR A 444 36.53 -31.74 -23.32
N LYS A 445 36.37 -30.45 -23.07
CA LYS A 445 37.28 -29.41 -23.56
C LYS A 445 38.31 -28.99 -22.52
N TYR A 446 37.95 -29.03 -21.23
CA TYR A 446 38.78 -28.43 -20.18
C TYR A 446 39.20 -29.43 -19.08
N GLY A 447 38.81 -30.70 -19.16
CA GLY A 447 39.20 -31.73 -18.20
C GLY A 447 38.58 -31.58 -16.80
N ILE A 448 37.53 -30.76 -16.65
CA ILE A 448 36.82 -30.50 -15.39
C ILE A 448 35.53 -31.30 -15.35
N LEU A 449 35.43 -32.21 -14.38
CA LEU A 449 34.26 -33.05 -14.17
C LEU A 449 33.38 -32.48 -13.05
N LEU A 450 32.10 -32.32 -13.33
CA LEU A 450 31.07 -32.06 -12.33
C LEU A 450 30.39 -33.38 -11.99
N GLN A 451 30.63 -33.90 -10.78
CA GLN A 451 30.02 -35.14 -10.30
C GLN A 451 28.75 -34.85 -9.51
N SER A 452 27.62 -35.42 -9.91
CA SER A 452 26.35 -35.22 -9.21
C SER A 452 26.41 -35.77 -7.78
N ARG A 453 25.99 -34.93 -6.84
CA ARG A 453 25.86 -35.24 -5.43
C ARG A 453 24.52 -34.73 -4.92
N MET A 454 23.83 -35.54 -4.13
CA MET A 454 22.65 -35.08 -3.41
C MET A 454 23.09 -34.41 -2.11
N GLU A 455 22.71 -33.15 -1.93
CA GLU A 455 23.02 -32.37 -0.73
C GLU A 455 21.73 -31.99 0.02
N LEU A 456 21.81 -32.04 1.35
CA LEU A 456 20.79 -31.45 2.22
C LEU A 456 21.20 -30.00 2.47
N ALA A 457 20.50 -29.06 1.85
CA ALA A 457 20.66 -27.64 2.10
C ALA A 457 19.55 -27.14 3.04
N ASP A 458 19.88 -26.25 3.96
CA ASP A 458 18.90 -25.60 4.80
C ASP A 458 18.26 -24.43 4.04
N LEU A 459 17.02 -24.66 3.58
CA LEU A 459 16.15 -23.66 2.97
C LEU A 459 15.60 -22.75 4.07
N ALA A 460 15.81 -21.45 3.95
CA ALA A 460 15.21 -20.45 4.81
C ALA A 460 13.83 -20.06 4.26
N VAL A 461 12.77 -20.37 4.98
CA VAL A 461 11.39 -20.00 4.63
C VAL A 461 11.00 -18.79 5.46
N VAL A 462 10.76 -17.67 4.78
CA VAL A 462 10.34 -16.40 5.36
C VAL A 462 8.83 -16.25 5.20
N SER A 463 8.12 -16.28 6.33
CA SER A 463 6.66 -16.22 6.39
C SER A 463 6.20 -14.95 7.09
N PHE A 464 5.46 -14.09 6.38
CA PHE A 464 4.83 -12.90 6.97
C PHE A 464 3.51 -13.29 7.65
N LYS A 465 3.26 -12.77 8.85
CA LYS A 465 2.01 -13.00 9.60
C LYS A 465 0.87 -12.13 9.09
#